data_AF-A0A849K0D1-F1
#
_entry.id   AF-A0A849K0D1-F1
#
_cell.length_a   1.000
_cell.length_b   1.000
_cell.length_c   1.000
_cell.angle_alpha   90.00
_cell.angle_beta   90.00
_cell.angle_gamma   90.00
#
_symmetry.space_group_name_H-M   'P 1'
#
loop_
_entity.id
_entity.type
_entity.pdbx_description
1 polymer ?
#
loop_
_entity_poly.entity_id
_entity_poly.type
_entity_poly.pdbx_seq_one_letter_code
_entity_poly.pdbx_strand_id
1 'polypeptide(L)'
;METLVLVGLLGGLVTGISPCILPMLPVIFFAGGVEGARTRAATGGASADLGEDPAHARVDQALFTGAPTAVRVDRVGRVSSGPSRGGRDATEARHRPQRTHRSWRPYLVIAGLVVSFSLFTLLGSLLLTALGLPQDLLRWLGIALLAAIGAGMIVPRFEEVLERPFQRIAALGSRRSPRPDRGAFLLGLGLGVLYVPCAGPVLAAITVAGATGDVGPGTVALTVSFAVGAAVPLLVFALAGRRVAERVRGFQRHQRGIRTAGGLVMIALAGALALNLPAQLQRALPDYTGTLQQQLDSSETVQDALELGGIVTDANRELSNCTSGDAELAECGTAPPLTGITTWLNTPDGAPVELADLRGQVVLVDFWTYSCINCQRALPHVNAWYDAYRDAGLEVIGVHTPEFAFERETRNVVAGAEDLGVDHPIAQDNAYSTWTGYRNRYWPAEYLIDADGTVRYLKFGEGDYATTEQHIRDLLREADPDVTLPAPTDTEDTTPQADTTPETYLALNKVFNYAGPTDYGSGERRFTAPTEQPEDTFSLDGRWDVDFQGATAVSDDAILRLAYRSTEVYSVLGGEGTVTARVLADDGTVRAEREIDVAGNPTLYDVLRGDGATEGTVELEVPAGVTVYTFTFG
;
A
#
# COMPACT_ATOMS: atom_id res chain seq x y z
N MET A 1 -6.03 16.25 7.50
CA MET A 1 -6.60 16.57 6.16
C MET A 1 -5.58 17.24 5.23
N GLU A 2 -4.86 18.28 5.65
CA GLU A 2 -3.92 19.01 4.78
C GLU A 2 -2.77 18.14 4.25
N THR A 3 -2.22 17.28 5.10
CA THR A 3 -1.18 16.30 4.74
C THR A 3 -1.67 15.31 3.68
N LEU A 4 -2.88 14.74 3.84
CA LEU A 4 -3.49 13.83 2.87
C LEU A 4 -3.76 14.51 1.51
N VAL A 5 -4.20 15.77 1.52
CA VAL A 5 -4.41 16.54 0.29
C VAL A 5 -3.08 16.76 -0.44
N LEU A 6 -2.02 17.09 0.30
CA LEU A 6 -0.68 17.31 -0.25
C LEU A 6 -0.07 16.02 -0.81
N VAL A 7 -0.17 14.91 -0.08
CA VAL A 7 0.29 13.58 -0.51
C VAL A 7 -0.46 13.14 -1.76
N GLY A 8 -1.79 13.27 -1.79
CA GLY A 8 -2.58 12.94 -2.98
C GLY A 8 -2.19 13.80 -4.18
N LEU A 9 -2.04 15.12 -4.00
CA LEU A 9 -1.66 16.03 -5.08
C LEU A 9 -0.27 15.70 -5.66
N LEU A 10 0.72 15.45 -4.80
CA LEU A 10 2.08 15.08 -5.22
C LEU A 10 2.10 13.70 -5.90
N GLY A 11 1.43 12.71 -5.31
CA GLY A 11 1.30 11.37 -5.90
C GLY A 11 0.62 11.41 -7.27
N GLY A 12 -0.42 12.24 -7.42
CA GLY A 12 -1.09 12.49 -8.69
C GLY A 12 -0.15 13.14 -9.71
N LEU A 13 0.62 14.15 -9.30
CA LEU A 13 1.55 14.86 -10.18
C LEU A 13 2.68 13.96 -10.71
N VAL A 14 3.25 13.12 -9.84
CA VAL A 14 4.26 12.11 -10.22
C VAL A 14 3.65 11.09 -11.16
N THR A 15 2.44 10.60 -10.85
CA THR A 15 1.71 9.65 -11.71
C THR A 15 1.43 10.27 -13.08
N GLY A 16 1.04 11.55 -13.16
CA GLY A 16 0.77 12.24 -14.42
C GLY A 16 1.98 12.37 -15.37
N ILE A 17 3.19 12.20 -14.85
CA ILE A 17 4.46 12.21 -15.61
C ILE A 17 4.99 10.78 -15.85
N SER A 18 4.30 9.77 -15.29
CA SER A 18 4.73 8.38 -15.35
C SER A 18 4.89 7.86 -16.79
N PRO A 19 5.89 6.99 -17.05
CA PRO A 19 6.09 6.35 -18.34
C PRO A 19 4.88 5.53 -18.84
N CYS A 20 3.87 5.27 -18.01
CA CYS A 20 2.59 4.67 -18.42
C CYS A 20 1.70 5.63 -19.25
N ILE A 21 1.86 6.95 -19.07
CA ILE A 21 0.95 7.97 -19.63
C ILE A 21 1.59 8.71 -20.82
N LEU A 22 2.91 8.91 -20.78
CA LEU A 22 3.67 9.55 -21.86
C LEU A 22 3.41 8.93 -23.26
N PRO A 23 3.30 7.59 -23.43
CA PRO A 23 3.04 6.98 -24.73
C PRO A 23 1.64 7.27 -25.31
N MET A 24 0.68 7.66 -24.46
CA MET A 24 -0.71 7.99 -24.85
C MET A 24 -0.88 9.45 -25.26
N LEU A 25 0.09 10.31 -24.94
CA LEU A 25 0.05 11.73 -25.28
C LEU A 25 -0.21 12.01 -26.76
N PRO A 26 0.38 11.28 -27.75
CA PRO A 26 0.07 11.50 -29.15
C PRO A 26 -1.43 11.35 -29.46
N VAL A 27 -2.10 10.35 -28.88
CA VAL A 27 -3.54 10.12 -29.09
C VAL A 27 -4.37 11.28 -28.51
N ILE A 28 -4.02 11.75 -27.30
CA ILE A 28 -4.66 12.91 -26.65
C ILE A 28 -4.44 14.18 -27.47
N PHE A 29 -3.23 14.37 -28.00
CA PHE A 29 -2.89 15.49 -28.88
C PHE A 29 -3.67 15.49 -30.19
N PHE A 30 -3.89 14.32 -30.78
CA PHE A 30 -4.61 14.20 -32.04
C PHE A 30 -6.13 14.20 -31.86
N ALA A 31 -6.69 13.59 -30.81
CA ALA A 31 -8.11 13.69 -30.50
C ALA A 31 -8.55 15.16 -30.25
N GLY A 32 -7.70 15.97 -29.63
CA GLY A 32 -7.95 17.41 -29.45
C GLY A 32 -7.85 18.25 -30.73
N GLY A 33 -7.13 17.77 -31.76
CA GLY A 33 -6.88 18.51 -33.01
C GLY A 33 -7.71 18.04 -34.22
N VAL A 34 -8.11 16.77 -34.27
CA VAL A 34 -8.70 16.13 -35.47
C VAL A 34 -10.18 16.50 -35.69
N GLU A 35 -10.93 16.86 -34.65
CA GLU A 35 -12.32 17.34 -34.81
C GLU A 35 -12.40 18.74 -35.44
N GLY A 36 -11.39 19.60 -35.21
CA GLY A 36 -11.36 20.98 -35.71
C GLY A 36 -11.23 21.07 -37.23
N ALA A 37 -10.71 20.02 -37.87
CA ALA A 37 -10.65 19.91 -39.33
C ALA A 37 -12.01 19.49 -39.94
N ARG A 38 -12.79 18.64 -39.25
CA ARG A 38 -14.12 18.22 -39.72
C ARG A 38 -15.16 19.33 -39.62
N THR A 39 -15.08 20.20 -38.61
CA THR A 39 -16.02 21.34 -38.47
C THR A 39 -15.76 22.46 -39.49
N ARG A 40 -14.51 22.64 -39.95
CA ARG A 40 -14.19 23.58 -41.05
C ARG A 40 -14.70 23.09 -42.41
N ALA A 41 -14.73 21.78 -42.65
CA ALA A 41 -15.33 21.21 -43.85
C ALA A 41 -16.87 21.29 -43.84
N ALA A 42 -17.51 21.27 -42.68
CA ALA A 42 -18.97 21.29 -42.54
C ALA A 42 -19.61 22.71 -42.61
N THR A 43 -18.80 23.77 -42.70
CA THR A 43 -19.29 25.18 -42.78
C THR A 43 -18.98 25.87 -44.12
N GLY A 44 -18.44 25.12 -45.09
CA GLY A 44 -18.17 25.61 -46.44
C GLY A 44 -18.74 24.66 -47.49
N GLY A 45 -20.01 24.82 -47.83
CA GLY A 45 -20.61 24.16 -49.00
C GLY A 45 -22.06 23.72 -48.81
N ALA A 46 -22.98 24.68 -48.82
CA ALA A 46 -24.38 24.44 -49.15
C ALA A 46 -24.66 25.06 -50.52
N SER A 47 -24.84 24.21 -51.54
CA SER A 47 -25.64 24.53 -52.73
C SER A 47 -26.10 23.20 -53.35
N ALA A 48 -27.42 23.07 -53.43
CA ALA A 48 -28.18 21.92 -53.91
C ALA A 48 -27.90 21.56 -55.36
N ASP A 49 -28.07 20.28 -55.72
CA ASP A 49 -29.01 19.91 -56.80
C ASP A 49 -29.38 18.41 -56.79
N LEU A 50 -30.50 18.12 -57.44
CA LEU A 50 -31.37 16.92 -57.44
C LEU A 50 -30.83 15.68 -58.19
N GLY A 51 -31.39 14.49 -57.91
CA GLY A 51 -31.52 13.39 -58.90
C GLY A 51 -31.23 11.95 -58.46
N GLU A 52 -32.30 11.14 -58.35
CA GLU A 52 -32.53 9.70 -58.65
C GLU A 52 -31.46 8.56 -58.57
N ASP A 53 -31.98 7.41 -58.11
CA ASP A 53 -31.51 5.98 -58.09
C ASP A 53 -30.95 5.40 -59.43
N PRO A 54 -30.49 4.12 -59.54
CA PRO A 54 -29.55 3.33 -58.72
C PRO A 54 -28.56 2.47 -59.59
N ALA A 55 -27.66 1.74 -58.91
CA ALA A 55 -27.02 0.46 -59.32
C ALA A 55 -25.96 0.36 -60.45
N HIS A 56 -24.98 -0.53 -60.17
CA HIS A 56 -23.93 -1.11 -61.04
C HIS A 56 -22.80 -0.17 -61.49
N ALA A 57 -21.57 -0.59 -61.78
CA ALA A 57 -20.70 -1.72 -61.48
C ALA A 57 -19.39 -1.40 -62.25
N ARG A 58 -18.24 -1.89 -61.75
CA ARG A 58 -16.95 -2.00 -62.47
C ARG A 58 -16.22 -0.68 -62.80
N VAL A 59 -14.91 -0.60 -63.06
CA VAL A 59 -13.64 -1.32 -62.81
C VAL A 59 -12.61 -0.37 -63.45
N ASP A 60 -11.46 -0.18 -62.80
CA ASP A 60 -10.13 0.21 -63.29
C ASP A 60 -9.92 0.95 -64.63
N GLN A 61 -9.07 1.99 -64.55
CA GLN A 61 -7.71 2.07 -65.11
C GLN A 61 -7.40 3.55 -65.33
N ALA A 62 -6.57 4.16 -64.48
CA ALA A 62 -5.11 4.17 -64.60
C ALA A 62 -4.60 5.30 -65.51
N LEU A 63 -3.61 5.99 -64.95
CA LEU A 63 -2.46 6.58 -65.64
C LEU A 63 -2.64 7.90 -66.40
N PHE A 64 -1.60 8.72 -66.22
CA PHE A 64 -1.17 9.91 -66.98
C PHE A 64 -1.42 11.31 -66.39
N THR A 65 -0.36 11.78 -65.70
CA THR A 65 0.44 12.99 -65.98
C THR A 65 -0.10 14.42 -65.79
N GLY A 66 0.66 15.22 -65.02
CA GLY A 66 1.31 16.46 -65.50
C GLY A 66 0.49 17.75 -65.57
N ALA A 67 0.90 18.77 -64.80
CA ALA A 67 0.38 20.16 -64.75
C ALA A 67 0.73 21.02 -66.01
N PRO A 68 0.43 22.35 -66.12
CA PRO A 68 -0.53 23.25 -65.45
C PRO A 68 -1.36 24.14 -66.45
N THR A 69 -2.25 25.00 -65.89
CA THR A 69 -2.96 26.17 -66.49
C THR A 69 -4.00 25.94 -67.60
N ALA A 70 -5.28 26.14 -67.26
CA ALA A 70 -6.39 26.20 -68.22
C ALA A 70 -6.99 27.61 -68.28
N VAL A 71 -6.87 28.19 -69.47
CA VAL A 71 -7.57 29.41 -69.94
C VAL A 71 -9.06 29.07 -70.14
N ARG A 72 -9.98 29.96 -69.73
CA ARG A 72 -11.42 29.81 -70.00
C ARG A 72 -11.87 30.74 -71.12
N VAL A 73 -12.71 30.19 -72.01
CA VAL A 73 -13.42 30.87 -73.10
C VAL A 73 -14.91 30.71 -72.83
N ASP A 74 -15.70 31.78 -72.96
CA ASP A 74 -17.14 31.72 -72.72
C ASP A 74 -17.96 31.38 -73.97
N ARG A 75 -19.25 31.10 -73.76
CA ARG A 75 -20.20 30.60 -74.75
C ARG A 75 -20.64 31.64 -75.81
N VAL A 76 -20.04 32.83 -75.84
CA VAL A 76 -20.25 33.82 -76.90
C VAL A 76 -18.95 34.15 -77.64
N GLY A 77 -17.90 33.33 -77.45
CA GLY A 77 -16.71 33.36 -78.30
C GLY A 77 -15.83 34.59 -78.09
N ARG A 78 -15.79 35.18 -76.89
CA ARG A 78 -14.77 36.18 -76.53
C ARG A 78 -13.68 35.57 -75.66
N VAL A 79 -12.46 35.68 -76.15
CA VAL A 79 -11.22 35.45 -75.40
C VAL A 79 -10.71 36.82 -74.96
N SER A 80 -10.79 37.15 -73.66
CA SER A 80 -10.20 38.38 -73.14
C SER A 80 -8.98 38.06 -72.27
N SER A 81 -7.81 38.41 -72.78
CA SER A 81 -6.56 38.53 -72.01
C SER A 81 -6.42 39.98 -71.52
N GLY A 82 -6.52 40.20 -70.21
CA GLY A 82 -6.37 41.51 -69.59
C GLY A 82 -5.34 41.47 -68.45
N PRO A 83 -4.42 42.46 -68.36
CA PRO A 83 -3.25 42.41 -67.49
C PRO A 83 -3.59 42.78 -66.04
N SER A 84 -2.72 42.34 -65.13
CA SER A 84 -2.58 42.88 -63.79
C SER A 84 -2.48 44.41 -63.81
N ARG A 85 -3.43 45.10 -63.17
CA ARG A 85 -3.24 46.47 -62.69
C ARG A 85 -3.85 46.63 -61.31
N GLY A 86 -3.01 47.06 -60.38
CA GLY A 86 -3.40 47.44 -59.04
C GLY A 86 -4.25 48.70 -59.03
N GLY A 87 -5.04 48.81 -57.98
CA GLY A 87 -5.70 50.03 -57.52
C GLY A 87 -5.89 49.89 -56.03
N ARG A 88 -4.99 50.51 -55.25
CA ARG A 88 -5.29 50.90 -53.88
C ARG A 88 -6.42 51.90 -53.96
N ASP A 89 -7.50 51.69 -53.23
CA ASP A 89 -7.82 52.61 -52.14
C ASP A 89 -8.91 52.06 -51.23
N ALA A 90 -8.76 52.49 -49.99
CA ALA A 90 -9.39 52.00 -48.80
C ALA A 90 -10.91 52.02 -48.86
N THR A 91 -11.53 50.95 -48.40
CA THR A 91 -12.80 51.05 -47.70
C THR A 91 -12.69 50.21 -46.44
N GLU A 92 -12.66 50.90 -45.30
CA GLU A 92 -12.70 50.35 -43.95
C GLU A 92 -13.91 49.41 -43.79
N ALA A 93 -13.69 48.12 -44.05
CA ALA A 93 -14.57 47.08 -43.52
C ALA A 93 -14.13 46.80 -42.09
N ARG A 94 -14.83 47.45 -41.15
CA ARG A 94 -14.83 47.23 -39.71
C ARG A 94 -14.39 45.80 -39.34
N HIS A 95 -13.18 45.69 -38.78
CA HIS A 95 -12.78 44.51 -38.02
C HIS A 95 -13.73 44.40 -36.81
N ARG A 96 -14.80 43.61 -36.93
CA ARG A 96 -15.41 42.99 -35.76
C ARG A 96 -14.33 42.09 -35.18
N PRO A 97 -13.88 42.29 -33.92
CA PRO A 97 -12.97 41.35 -33.31
C PRO A 97 -13.68 40.00 -33.28
N GLN A 98 -13.19 39.03 -34.05
CA GLN A 98 -13.51 37.63 -33.82
C GLN A 98 -13.04 37.35 -32.40
N ARG A 99 -13.99 37.33 -31.46
CA ARG A 99 -13.76 36.86 -30.10
C ARG A 99 -13.10 35.51 -30.24
N THR A 100 -11.83 35.43 -29.85
CA THR A 100 -11.15 34.16 -29.64
C THR A 100 -11.98 33.43 -28.59
N HIS A 101 -12.87 32.54 -29.04
CA HIS A 101 -13.62 31.68 -28.13
C HIS A 101 -12.56 30.85 -27.41
N ARG A 102 -12.25 31.24 -26.17
CA ARG A 102 -11.37 30.50 -25.26
C ARG A 102 -12.06 29.15 -25.09
N SER A 103 -11.58 28.12 -25.79
CA SER A 103 -12.24 26.83 -25.83
C SER A 103 -12.12 26.20 -24.45
N TRP A 104 -13.24 26.12 -23.71
CA TRP A 104 -13.32 25.45 -22.40
C TRP A 104 -13.13 23.94 -22.47
N ARG A 105 -13.02 23.39 -23.68
CA ARG A 105 -12.86 21.96 -23.98
C ARG A 105 -11.80 21.24 -23.14
N PRO A 106 -10.55 21.73 -22.96
CA PRO A 106 -9.55 21.02 -22.15
C PRO A 106 -9.98 20.87 -20.69
N TYR A 107 -10.59 21.90 -20.12
CA TYR A 107 -11.10 21.89 -18.75
C TYR A 107 -12.28 20.92 -18.60
N LEU A 108 -13.14 20.80 -19.61
CA LEU A 108 -14.25 19.84 -19.62
C LEU A 108 -13.78 18.39 -19.77
N VAL A 109 -12.72 18.12 -20.55
CA VAL A 109 -12.09 16.79 -20.63
C VAL A 109 -11.51 16.41 -19.27
N ILE A 110 -10.80 17.32 -18.62
CA ILE A 110 -10.21 17.08 -17.30
C ILE A 110 -11.28 16.86 -16.23
N ALA A 111 -12.34 17.67 -16.23
CA ALA A 111 -13.46 17.47 -15.31
C ALA A 111 -14.11 16.09 -15.51
N GLY A 112 -14.26 15.63 -16.75
CA GLY A 112 -14.75 14.28 -17.05
C GLY A 112 -13.78 13.19 -16.56
N LEU A 113 -12.48 13.39 -16.74
CA LEU A 113 -11.45 12.45 -16.30
C LEU A 113 -11.44 12.31 -14.77
N VAL A 114 -11.43 13.43 -14.03
CA VAL A 114 -11.46 13.45 -12.56
C VAL A 114 -12.73 12.77 -12.05
N VAL A 115 -13.89 13.13 -12.58
CA VAL A 115 -15.18 12.55 -12.15
C VAL A 115 -15.24 11.05 -12.42
N SER A 116 -14.85 10.59 -13.61
CA SER A 116 -14.88 9.15 -13.90
C SER A 116 -13.86 8.37 -13.11
N PHE A 117 -12.66 8.92 -12.91
CA PHE A 117 -11.60 8.26 -12.16
C PHE A 117 -11.99 8.10 -10.69
N SER A 118 -12.46 9.17 -10.04
CA SER A 118 -12.93 9.11 -8.66
C SER A 118 -14.12 8.17 -8.51
N LEU A 119 -15.12 8.24 -9.41
CA LEU A 119 -16.30 7.39 -9.35
C LEU A 119 -15.96 5.92 -9.56
N PHE A 120 -15.15 5.59 -10.56
CA PHE A 120 -14.83 4.19 -10.89
C PHE A 120 -13.89 3.57 -9.86
N THR A 121 -12.96 4.34 -9.30
CA THR A 121 -12.04 3.85 -8.26
C THR A 121 -12.81 3.54 -6.97
N LEU A 122 -13.70 4.44 -6.53
CA LEU A 122 -14.47 4.26 -5.30
C LEU A 122 -15.60 3.23 -5.46
N LEU A 123 -16.36 3.28 -6.56
CA LEU A 123 -17.48 2.36 -6.78
C LEU A 123 -17.00 0.96 -7.18
N GLY A 124 -15.89 0.87 -7.91
CA GLY A 124 -15.30 -0.39 -8.33
C GLY A 124 -14.76 -1.21 -7.16
N SER A 125 -14.09 -0.57 -6.19
CA SER A 125 -13.61 -1.23 -4.98
C SER A 125 -14.78 -1.74 -4.12
N LEU A 126 -15.78 -0.88 -3.87
CA LEU A 126 -17.00 -1.25 -3.13
C LEU A 126 -17.74 -2.44 -3.76
N LEU A 127 -17.88 -2.44 -5.09
CA LEU A 127 -18.59 -3.51 -5.80
C LEU A 127 -17.85 -4.85 -5.72
N LEU A 128 -16.52 -4.86 -5.79
CA LEU A 128 -15.74 -6.10 -5.74
C LEU A 128 -15.70 -6.71 -4.35
N THR A 129 -15.58 -5.87 -3.33
CA THR A 129 -15.70 -6.30 -1.93
C THR A 129 -17.09 -6.88 -1.66
N ALA A 130 -18.15 -6.25 -2.17
CA ALA A 130 -19.52 -6.75 -2.01
C ALA A 130 -19.80 -8.07 -2.77
N LEU A 131 -19.09 -8.34 -3.87
CA LEU A 131 -19.23 -9.57 -4.67
C LEU A 131 -18.23 -10.68 -4.29
N GLY A 132 -17.32 -10.44 -3.33
CA GLY A 132 -16.32 -11.42 -2.90
C GLY A 132 -15.31 -11.84 -3.98
N LEU A 133 -15.04 -10.97 -4.95
CA LEU A 133 -14.14 -11.27 -6.08
C LEU A 133 -12.69 -10.88 -5.74
N PRO A 134 -11.68 -11.63 -6.23
CA PRO A 134 -10.28 -11.34 -5.95
C PRO A 134 -9.86 -9.98 -6.55
N GLN A 135 -9.16 -9.16 -5.77
CA GLN A 135 -8.70 -7.81 -6.18
C GLN A 135 -7.74 -7.85 -7.38
N ASP A 136 -7.06 -8.97 -7.60
CA ASP A 136 -6.22 -9.22 -8.78
C ASP A 136 -7.00 -9.18 -10.09
N LEU A 137 -8.33 -9.39 -10.07
CA LEU A 137 -9.16 -9.36 -11.27
C LEU A 137 -9.15 -7.96 -11.93
N LEU A 138 -9.22 -6.88 -11.13
CA LEU A 138 -9.11 -5.51 -11.66
C LEU A 138 -7.76 -5.25 -12.32
N ARG A 139 -6.68 -5.73 -11.68
CA ARG A 139 -5.32 -5.59 -12.18
C ARG A 139 -5.17 -6.28 -13.54
N TRP A 140 -5.61 -7.52 -13.64
CA TRP A 140 -5.54 -8.28 -14.90
C TRP A 140 -6.45 -7.71 -16.00
N LEU A 141 -7.65 -7.26 -15.66
CA LEU A 141 -8.54 -6.56 -16.60
C LEU A 141 -7.90 -5.27 -17.12
N GLY A 142 -7.24 -4.51 -16.25
CA GLY A 142 -6.51 -3.30 -16.60
C GLY A 142 -5.31 -3.56 -17.52
N ILE A 143 -4.51 -4.58 -17.22
CA ILE A 143 -3.37 -5.02 -18.05
C ILE A 143 -3.87 -5.49 -19.43
N ALA A 144 -4.93 -6.29 -19.48
CA ALA A 144 -5.53 -6.77 -20.73
C ALA A 144 -6.05 -5.61 -21.59
N LEU A 145 -6.70 -4.62 -20.98
CA LEU A 145 -7.17 -3.42 -21.66
C LEU A 145 -5.99 -2.59 -22.20
N LEU A 146 -4.94 -2.40 -21.41
CA LEU A 146 -3.73 -1.68 -21.81
C LEU A 146 -3.04 -2.33 -23.02
N ALA A 147 -2.91 -3.65 -22.99
CA ALA A 147 -2.36 -4.44 -24.09
C ALA A 147 -3.24 -4.35 -25.36
N ALA A 148 -4.56 -4.40 -25.22
CA ALA A 148 -5.50 -4.26 -26.33
C ALA A 148 -5.41 -2.87 -27.00
N ILE A 149 -5.27 -1.81 -26.22
CA ILE A 149 -5.09 -0.44 -26.73
C ILE A 149 -3.74 -0.31 -27.44
N GLY A 150 -2.66 -0.82 -26.84
CA GLY A 150 -1.33 -0.86 -27.45
C GLY A 150 -1.34 -1.58 -28.81
N ALA A 151 -2.02 -2.73 -28.89
CA ALA A 151 -2.21 -3.48 -30.14
C ALA A 151 -3.03 -2.69 -31.17
N GLY A 152 -4.07 -1.97 -30.74
CA GLY A 152 -4.87 -1.08 -31.60
C GLY A 152 -4.07 0.07 -32.20
N MET A 153 -3.06 0.59 -31.48
CA MET A 153 -2.16 1.63 -32.01
C MET A 153 -1.19 1.11 -33.07
N ILE A 154 -0.86 -0.19 -33.05
CA ILE A 154 0.00 -0.84 -34.05
C ILE A 154 -0.81 -1.26 -35.28
N VAL A 155 -2.03 -1.78 -35.09
CA VAL A 155 -2.89 -2.31 -36.15
C VAL A 155 -4.19 -1.49 -36.25
N PRO A 156 -4.31 -0.51 -37.17
CA PRO A 156 -5.47 0.38 -37.26
C PRO A 156 -6.80 -0.33 -37.60
N ARG A 157 -6.77 -1.56 -38.13
CA ARG A 157 -8.00 -2.36 -38.32
C ARG A 157 -8.55 -2.96 -37.03
N PHE A 158 -7.71 -3.15 -36.01
CA PHE A 158 -8.13 -3.66 -34.72
C PHE A 158 -8.88 -2.59 -33.91
N GLU A 159 -8.47 -1.32 -34.06
CA GLU A 159 -9.13 -0.15 -33.49
C GLU A 159 -10.60 -0.04 -33.93
N GLU A 160 -10.91 -0.24 -35.22
CA GLU A 160 -12.29 -0.22 -35.73
C GLU A 160 -13.18 -1.33 -35.13
N VAL A 161 -12.60 -2.47 -34.72
CA VAL A 161 -13.35 -3.56 -34.09
C VAL A 161 -13.61 -3.25 -32.61
N LEU A 162 -12.61 -2.69 -31.93
CA LEU A 162 -12.68 -2.31 -30.52
C LEU A 162 -13.64 -1.13 -30.28
N GLU A 163 -13.71 -0.18 -31.23
CA GLU A 163 -14.54 1.03 -31.12
C GLU A 163 -16.03 0.80 -31.45
N ARG A 164 -16.39 -0.23 -32.24
CA ARG A 164 -17.78 -0.55 -32.61
C ARG A 164 -18.79 -0.55 -31.45
N PRO A 165 -18.53 -1.19 -30.29
CA PRO A 165 -19.44 -1.13 -29.14
C PRO A 165 -19.54 0.27 -28.52
N PHE A 166 -18.42 0.99 -28.40
CA PHE A 166 -18.39 2.35 -27.85
C PHE A 166 -19.08 3.37 -28.76
N GLN A 167 -18.92 3.24 -30.08
CA GLN A 167 -19.59 4.09 -31.06
C GLN A 167 -21.12 3.92 -31.02
N ARG A 168 -21.64 2.74 -30.68
CA ARG A 168 -23.09 2.54 -30.47
C ARG A 168 -23.61 3.24 -29.21
N ILE A 169 -22.84 3.19 -28.12
CA ILE A 169 -23.17 3.89 -26.86
C ILE A 169 -23.06 5.40 -27.04
N ALA A 170 -22.00 5.87 -27.71
CA ALA A 170 -21.80 7.27 -28.05
C ALA A 170 -22.85 7.80 -29.05
N ALA A 171 -23.31 6.97 -29.99
CA ALA A 171 -24.42 7.30 -30.89
C ALA A 171 -25.76 7.43 -30.14
N LEU A 172 -25.98 6.67 -29.06
CA LEU A 172 -27.13 6.83 -28.17
C LEU A 172 -27.12 8.17 -27.42
N GLY A 173 -25.94 8.61 -26.95
CA GLY A 173 -25.77 9.88 -26.22
C GLY A 173 -25.75 11.13 -27.11
N SER A 174 -25.18 11.04 -28.31
CA SER A 174 -25.03 12.15 -29.25
C SER A 174 -26.31 12.53 -30.00
N ARG A 175 -27.26 11.60 -30.16
CA ARG A 175 -28.59 11.87 -30.76
C ARG A 175 -29.46 12.84 -29.94
N ARG A 176 -29.09 13.17 -28.70
CA ARG A 176 -29.91 13.98 -27.78
C ARG A 176 -29.35 15.37 -27.41
N SER A 177 -28.23 15.84 -27.96
CA SER A 177 -27.65 17.12 -27.46
C SER A 177 -27.02 18.03 -28.54
N PRO A 178 -27.43 19.32 -28.68
CA PRO A 178 -27.00 20.20 -29.78
C PRO A 178 -25.70 21.00 -29.55
N ARG A 179 -24.87 20.65 -28.54
CA ARG A 179 -23.71 21.50 -28.14
C ARG A 179 -22.36 20.77 -28.27
N PRO A 180 -21.37 21.34 -28.98
CA PRO A 180 -20.07 20.74 -29.27
C PRO A 180 -19.13 20.60 -28.05
N ASP A 181 -19.56 21.03 -26.86
CA ASP A 181 -18.75 21.05 -25.63
C ASP A 181 -19.02 19.85 -24.70
N ARG A 182 -20.16 19.15 -24.83
CA ARG A 182 -20.48 17.94 -24.04
C ARG A 182 -19.70 16.70 -24.49
N GLY A 183 -19.27 16.65 -25.76
CA GLY A 183 -18.44 15.56 -26.27
C GLY A 183 -17.06 15.49 -25.61
N ALA A 184 -16.50 16.65 -25.21
CA ALA A 184 -15.23 16.73 -24.49
C ALA A 184 -15.32 16.11 -23.08
N PHE A 185 -16.42 16.33 -22.36
CA PHE A 185 -16.65 15.71 -21.05
C PHE A 185 -16.80 14.19 -21.14
N LEU A 186 -17.58 13.69 -22.14
CA LEU A 186 -17.74 12.25 -22.37
C LEU A 186 -16.43 11.57 -22.78
N LEU A 187 -15.59 12.26 -23.57
CA LEU A 187 -14.25 11.80 -23.91
C LEU A 187 -13.35 11.73 -22.66
N GLY A 188 -13.47 12.72 -21.77
CA GLY A 188 -12.84 12.70 -20.44
C GLY A 188 -13.27 11.51 -19.58
N LEU A 189 -14.57 11.19 -19.54
CA LEU A 189 -15.08 10.04 -18.81
C LEU A 189 -14.47 8.72 -19.30
N GLY A 190 -14.36 8.54 -20.63
CA GLY A 190 -13.73 7.35 -21.20
C GLY A 190 -12.26 7.22 -20.79
N LEU A 191 -11.51 8.31 -20.83
CA LEU A 191 -10.08 8.33 -20.48
C LEU A 191 -9.81 8.07 -18.99
N GLY A 192 -10.74 8.43 -18.10
CA GLY A 192 -10.59 8.19 -16.66
C GLY A 192 -10.52 6.71 -16.28
N VAL A 193 -11.29 5.85 -16.94
CA VAL A 193 -11.27 4.39 -16.72
C VAL A 193 -9.93 3.77 -17.13
N LEU A 194 -9.33 4.27 -18.21
CA LEU A 194 -8.02 3.81 -18.69
C LEU A 194 -6.87 4.16 -17.73
N TYR A 195 -7.07 5.14 -16.84
CA TYR A 195 -6.03 5.67 -15.95
C TYR A 195 -5.82 4.80 -14.71
N VAL A 196 -6.84 4.05 -14.30
CA VAL A 196 -6.86 3.21 -13.09
C VAL A 196 -5.69 2.21 -13.03
N PRO A 197 -5.38 1.41 -14.08
CA PRO A 197 -4.27 0.45 -14.02
C PRO A 197 -2.87 1.08 -14.03
N CYS A 198 -2.73 2.36 -14.39
CA CYS A 198 -1.46 3.07 -14.42
C CYS A 198 -1.12 3.79 -13.09
N ALA A 199 -2.04 3.81 -12.12
CA ALA A 199 -1.95 4.63 -10.91
C ALA A 199 -1.17 3.98 -9.74
N GLY A 200 -0.55 2.81 -9.97
CA GLY A 200 0.48 2.24 -9.10
C GLY A 200 0.04 1.92 -7.64
N PRO A 201 1.02 1.83 -6.71
CA PRO A 201 0.78 1.52 -5.29
C PRO A 201 -0.11 2.53 -4.56
N VAL A 202 -0.18 3.78 -5.04
CA VAL A 202 -1.03 4.82 -4.44
C VAL A 202 -2.51 4.50 -4.61
N LEU A 203 -2.90 3.98 -5.78
CA LEU A 203 -4.27 3.51 -5.99
C LEU A 203 -4.55 2.24 -5.17
N ALA A 204 -3.54 1.39 -4.92
CA ALA A 204 -3.69 0.27 -3.99
C ALA A 204 -3.98 0.76 -2.56
N ALA A 205 -3.26 1.79 -2.07
CA ALA A 205 -3.55 2.40 -0.76
C ALA A 205 -4.96 3.02 -0.69
N ILE A 206 -5.41 3.71 -1.75
CA ILE A 206 -6.79 4.25 -1.83
C ILE A 206 -7.83 3.12 -1.89
N THR A 207 -7.53 2.04 -2.61
CA THR A 207 -8.43 0.88 -2.74
C THR A 207 -8.54 0.12 -1.42
N VAL A 208 -7.42 -0.06 -0.71
CA VAL A 208 -7.38 -0.66 0.64
C VAL A 208 -8.17 0.19 1.62
N ALA A 209 -7.94 1.51 1.63
CA ALA A 209 -8.70 2.45 2.46
C ALA A 209 -10.20 2.52 2.10
N GLY A 210 -10.58 2.17 0.87
CA GLY A 210 -11.98 2.04 0.46
C GLY A 210 -12.59 0.66 0.76
N ALA A 211 -11.77 -0.38 0.89
CA ALA A 211 -12.20 -1.75 1.16
C ALA A 211 -12.50 -1.99 2.65
N THR A 212 -11.95 -1.18 3.56
CA THR A 212 -12.23 -1.20 5.00
C THR A 212 -13.62 -0.69 5.37
N GLY A 213 -14.45 -0.27 4.41
CA GLY A 213 -15.85 0.10 4.63
C GLY A 213 -16.09 1.55 5.07
N ASP A 214 -15.07 2.24 5.57
CA ASP A 214 -15.15 3.66 5.94
C ASP A 214 -14.76 4.56 4.76
N VAL A 215 -15.75 4.92 3.93
CA VAL A 215 -15.61 6.02 2.95
C VAL A 215 -15.70 7.35 3.70
N GLY A 216 -14.71 7.62 4.55
CA GLY A 216 -14.58 8.87 5.29
C GLY A 216 -14.21 10.06 4.40
N PRO A 217 -14.38 11.31 4.89
CA PRO A 217 -14.00 12.52 4.16
C PRO A 217 -12.50 12.54 3.79
N GLY A 218 -11.65 11.83 4.53
CA GLY A 218 -10.22 11.66 4.23
C GLY A 218 -9.95 10.91 2.92
N THR A 219 -10.62 9.78 2.69
CA THR A 219 -10.47 8.96 1.46
C THR A 219 -10.99 9.71 0.23
N VAL A 220 -12.10 10.43 0.39
CA VAL A 220 -12.65 11.31 -0.67
C VAL A 220 -11.69 12.45 -0.98
N ALA A 221 -11.17 13.13 0.05
CA ALA A 221 -10.22 14.22 -0.11
C ALA A 221 -8.92 13.76 -0.80
N LEU A 222 -8.38 12.60 -0.40
CA LEU A 222 -7.20 11.98 -1.01
C LEU A 222 -7.44 11.59 -2.47
N THR A 223 -8.59 10.97 -2.78
CA THR A 223 -8.93 10.54 -4.14
C THR A 223 -9.11 11.74 -5.07
N VAL A 224 -9.78 12.79 -4.60
CA VAL A 224 -10.00 14.02 -5.37
C VAL A 224 -8.70 14.80 -5.55
N SER A 225 -7.89 14.94 -4.49
CA SER A 225 -6.59 15.64 -4.59
C SER A 225 -5.62 14.91 -5.51
N PHE A 226 -5.61 13.57 -5.49
CA PHE A 226 -4.85 12.74 -6.43
C PHE A 226 -5.31 12.92 -7.87
N ALA A 227 -6.62 12.86 -8.12
CA ALA A 227 -7.18 13.06 -9.46
C ALA A 227 -6.85 14.47 -10.00
N VAL A 228 -6.90 15.51 -9.15
CA VAL A 228 -6.49 16.86 -9.49
C VAL A 228 -4.99 16.94 -9.77
N GLY A 229 -4.15 16.32 -8.93
CA GLY A 229 -2.70 16.25 -9.13
C GLY A 229 -2.32 15.62 -10.47
N ALA A 230 -2.96 14.51 -10.84
CA ALA A 230 -2.76 13.83 -12.11
C ALA A 230 -3.24 14.63 -13.33
N ALA A 231 -4.29 15.44 -13.15
CA ALA A 231 -4.83 16.28 -14.19
C ALA A 231 -3.94 17.47 -14.57
N VAL A 232 -3.10 17.97 -13.64
CA VAL A 232 -2.26 19.15 -13.86
C VAL A 232 -1.22 18.93 -14.97
N PRO A 233 -0.37 17.88 -14.95
CA PRO A 233 0.56 17.59 -16.04
C PRO A 233 -0.16 17.39 -17.38
N LEU A 234 -1.28 16.67 -17.40
CA LEU A 234 -2.09 16.45 -18.61
C LEU A 234 -2.61 17.76 -19.20
N LEU A 235 -3.07 18.70 -18.37
CA LEU A 235 -3.49 20.03 -18.82
C LEU A 235 -2.33 20.80 -19.44
N VAL A 236 -1.16 20.78 -18.79
CA VAL A 236 0.05 21.44 -19.28
C VAL A 236 0.45 20.86 -20.63
N PHE A 237 0.49 19.53 -20.77
CA PHE A 237 0.78 18.87 -22.04
C PHE A 237 -0.25 19.23 -23.09
N ALA A 238 -1.55 19.07 -22.83
CA ALA A 238 -2.63 19.38 -23.77
C ALA A 238 -2.56 20.82 -24.31
N LEU A 239 -2.23 21.80 -23.46
CA LEU A 239 -2.04 23.20 -23.85
C LEU A 239 -0.74 23.40 -24.65
N ALA A 240 0.35 22.74 -24.26
CA ALA A 240 1.64 22.81 -24.94
C ALA A 240 1.58 22.21 -26.36
N GLY A 241 0.96 21.05 -26.54
CA GLY A 241 0.89 20.40 -27.85
C GLY A 241 0.04 21.15 -28.86
N ARG A 242 -0.94 21.97 -28.43
CA ARG A 242 -1.65 22.86 -29.35
C ARG A 242 -0.71 23.89 -29.98
N ARG A 243 0.24 24.43 -29.22
CA ARG A 243 1.29 25.34 -29.74
C ARG A 243 2.32 24.61 -30.61
N VAL A 244 2.70 23.39 -30.25
CA VAL A 244 3.71 22.60 -30.98
C VAL A 244 3.15 22.07 -32.30
N ALA A 245 1.92 21.57 -32.32
CA ALA A 245 1.24 21.05 -33.51
C ALA A 245 1.01 22.14 -34.58
N GLU A 246 0.78 23.39 -34.16
CA GLU A 246 0.65 24.53 -35.07
C GLU A 246 2.00 24.99 -35.65
N ARG A 247 3.11 24.73 -34.94
CA ARG A 247 4.45 25.26 -35.28
C ARG A 247 5.34 24.25 -36.02
N VAL A 248 5.13 22.94 -35.84
CA VAL A 248 6.03 21.89 -36.35
C VAL A 248 5.32 21.03 -37.41
N ARG A 249 5.37 21.45 -38.68
CA ARG A 249 4.81 20.69 -39.82
C ARG A 249 5.49 19.33 -40.05
N GLY A 250 6.69 19.11 -39.52
CA GLY A 250 7.42 17.84 -39.58
C GLY A 250 6.82 16.72 -38.71
N PHE A 251 6.09 17.07 -37.65
CA PHE A 251 5.44 16.12 -36.75
C PHE A 251 4.31 15.35 -37.46
N GLN A 252 3.66 15.99 -38.43
CA GLN A 252 2.61 15.36 -39.24
C GLN A 252 3.16 14.28 -40.20
N ARG A 253 4.43 14.35 -40.62
CA ARG A 253 5.04 13.36 -41.53
C ARG A 253 5.43 12.05 -40.84
N HIS A 254 5.65 12.05 -39.52
CA HIS A 254 6.07 10.87 -38.75
C HIS A 254 4.98 10.31 -37.83
N GLN A 255 3.72 10.71 -38.02
CA GLN A 255 2.60 10.32 -37.16
C GLN A 255 2.45 8.80 -37.01
N ARG A 256 2.63 8.04 -38.11
CA ARG A 256 2.56 6.58 -38.07
C ARG A 256 3.68 5.98 -37.23
N GLY A 257 4.92 6.45 -37.40
CA GLY A 257 6.07 5.98 -36.63
C GLY A 257 5.94 6.27 -35.13
N ILE A 258 5.48 7.47 -34.77
CA ILE A 258 5.28 7.87 -33.36
C ILE A 258 4.15 7.04 -32.73
N ARG A 259 3.06 6.80 -33.47
CA ARG A 259 1.94 5.98 -32.99
C ARG A 259 2.36 4.52 -32.77
N THR A 260 3.08 3.92 -33.71
CA THR A 260 3.55 2.54 -33.60
C THR A 260 4.58 2.38 -32.48
N ALA A 261 5.51 3.34 -32.32
CA ALA A 261 6.46 3.34 -31.22
C ALA A 261 5.74 3.45 -29.86
N GLY A 262 4.73 4.32 -29.74
CA GLY A 262 3.90 4.42 -28.54
C GLY A 262 3.16 3.12 -28.22
N GLY A 263 2.59 2.46 -29.24
CA GLY A 263 1.92 1.16 -29.07
C GLY A 263 2.87 0.04 -28.61
N LEU A 264 4.09 -0.03 -29.17
CA LEU A 264 5.11 -1.00 -28.75
C LEU A 264 5.56 -0.79 -27.30
N VAL A 265 5.77 0.47 -26.88
CA VAL A 265 6.12 0.80 -25.50
C VAL A 265 4.99 0.41 -24.54
N MET A 266 3.74 0.63 -24.91
CA MET A 266 2.57 0.25 -24.08
C MET A 266 2.45 -1.27 -23.90
N ILE A 267 2.68 -2.05 -24.95
CA ILE A 267 2.68 -3.53 -24.86
C ILE A 267 3.84 -4.02 -24.00
N ALA A 268 5.03 -3.46 -24.18
CA ALA A 268 6.19 -3.80 -23.36
C ALA A 268 5.93 -3.50 -21.88
N LEU A 269 5.31 -2.36 -21.58
CA LEU A 269 4.94 -1.98 -20.21
C LEU A 269 3.85 -2.91 -19.63
N ALA A 270 2.84 -3.27 -20.41
CA ALA A 270 1.82 -4.24 -19.99
C ALA A 270 2.43 -5.59 -19.63
N GLY A 271 3.40 -6.06 -20.44
CA GLY A 271 4.19 -7.26 -20.14
C GLY A 271 5.02 -7.13 -18.86
N ALA A 272 5.70 -6.00 -18.66
CA ALA A 272 6.46 -5.74 -17.45
C ALA A 272 5.57 -5.71 -16.19
N LEU A 273 4.37 -5.13 -16.28
CA LEU A 273 3.38 -5.13 -15.19
C LEU A 273 2.84 -6.54 -14.89
N ALA A 274 2.61 -7.36 -15.92
CA ALA A 274 2.18 -8.75 -15.76
C ALA A 274 3.23 -9.61 -15.05
N LEU A 275 4.52 -9.33 -15.30
CA LEU A 275 5.66 -10.01 -14.67
C LEU A 275 6.09 -9.37 -13.33
N ASN A 276 5.38 -8.33 -12.86
CA ASN A 276 5.68 -7.62 -11.62
C ASN A 276 7.10 -6.99 -11.57
N LEU A 277 7.67 -6.70 -12.74
CA LEU A 277 9.01 -6.14 -12.91
C LEU A 277 9.20 -4.76 -12.25
N PRO A 278 8.23 -3.83 -12.30
CA PRO A 278 8.35 -2.53 -11.65
C PRO A 278 8.51 -2.62 -10.14
N ALA A 279 7.85 -3.57 -9.48
CA ALA A 279 7.99 -3.78 -8.04
C ALA A 279 9.38 -4.33 -7.68
N GLN A 280 9.94 -5.22 -8.51
CA GLN A 280 11.31 -5.70 -8.34
C GLN A 280 12.34 -4.59 -8.56
N LEU A 281 12.14 -3.74 -9.58
CA LEU A 281 13.03 -2.61 -9.87
C LEU A 281 12.96 -1.55 -8.77
N GLN A 282 11.78 -1.29 -8.20
CA GLN A 282 11.63 -0.37 -7.07
C GLN A 282 12.37 -0.84 -5.81
N ARG A 283 12.42 -2.15 -5.56
CA ARG A 283 13.22 -2.73 -4.46
C ARG A 283 14.73 -2.72 -4.75
N ALA A 284 15.13 -2.68 -6.02
CA ALA A 284 16.53 -2.70 -6.45
C ALA A 284 17.14 -1.30 -6.64
N LEU A 285 16.34 -0.23 -6.58
CA LEU A 285 16.84 1.16 -6.71
C LEU A 285 17.32 1.67 -5.33
N PRO A 286 18.57 2.18 -5.21
CA PRO A 286 19.05 2.80 -3.97
C PRO A 286 18.23 4.03 -3.59
N ASP A 287 17.93 4.15 -2.30
CA ASP A 287 17.07 5.19 -1.73
C ASP A 287 17.74 6.58 -1.75
N TYR A 288 17.60 7.31 -2.86
CA TYR A 288 18.15 8.67 -3.01
C TYR A 288 17.34 9.73 -2.24
N THR A 289 16.17 9.37 -1.72
CA THR A 289 15.35 10.18 -0.80
C THR A 289 15.78 10.03 0.66
N GLY A 290 16.57 8.99 0.98
CA GLY A 290 17.08 8.73 2.32
C GLY A 290 17.81 9.92 2.94
N THR A 291 18.50 10.75 2.17
CA THR A 291 19.22 11.93 2.73
C THR A 291 18.31 13.10 3.11
N LEU A 292 17.15 13.26 2.45
CA LEU A 292 16.12 14.22 2.89
C LEU A 292 15.30 13.65 4.05
N GLN A 293 15.11 12.33 4.07
CA GLN A 293 14.44 11.62 5.16
C GLN A 293 15.28 11.65 6.44
N GLN A 294 16.60 11.48 6.34
CA GLN A 294 17.55 11.54 7.44
C GLN A 294 17.73 12.94 8.05
N GLN A 295 17.39 14.02 7.30
CA GLN A 295 17.31 15.39 7.83
C GLN A 295 15.96 15.71 8.49
N LEU A 296 14.95 14.87 8.27
CA LEU A 296 13.65 14.94 8.95
C LEU A 296 13.61 14.00 10.17
N ASP A 297 14.26 12.83 10.07
CA ASP A 297 14.46 11.82 11.12
C ASP A 297 15.39 12.30 12.25
N SER A 298 16.11 13.41 12.08
CA SER A 298 17.00 13.97 13.11
C SER A 298 16.30 15.00 14.03
N SER A 299 14.98 15.13 13.95
CA SER A 299 14.21 15.90 14.93
C SER A 299 13.58 14.93 15.92
N GLU A 300 13.80 15.13 17.23
CA GLU A 300 13.28 14.28 18.31
C GLU A 300 11.76 14.06 18.16
N THR A 301 11.01 15.10 17.78
CA THR A 301 9.57 15.03 17.52
C THR A 301 9.18 14.09 16.36
N VAL A 302 10.08 13.85 15.40
CA VAL A 302 9.86 12.90 14.31
C VAL A 302 10.26 11.49 14.74
N GLN A 303 11.30 11.29 15.56
CA GLN A 303 11.63 9.97 16.12
C GLN A 303 10.50 9.46 17.04
N ASP A 304 9.95 10.32 17.89
CA ASP A 304 8.83 9.98 18.78
C ASP A 304 7.54 9.68 17.99
N ALA A 305 7.30 10.42 16.90
CA ALA A 305 6.20 10.13 15.97
C ALA A 305 6.44 8.89 15.09
N LEU A 306 7.70 8.44 14.97
CA LEU A 306 8.12 7.26 14.21
C LEU A 306 7.98 5.97 15.02
N GLU A 307 7.83 6.01 16.35
CA GLU A 307 7.53 4.83 17.16
C GLU A 307 6.07 4.39 16.99
N LEU A 308 5.14 5.34 16.87
CA LEU A 308 3.71 5.05 16.66
C LEU A 308 3.40 4.65 15.21
N GLY A 309 2.81 3.47 15.03
CA GLY A 309 2.41 2.87 13.75
C GLY A 309 1.13 3.41 13.13
N GLY A 310 0.74 2.77 12.03
CA GLY A 310 -0.56 2.98 11.40
C GLY A 310 -0.83 4.39 10.87
N ILE A 311 -2.09 4.61 10.50
CA ILE A 311 -2.60 5.90 10.04
C ILE A 311 -3.14 6.73 11.20
N VAL A 312 -2.98 8.06 11.11
CA VAL A 312 -3.58 8.99 12.07
C VAL A 312 -5.08 9.12 11.79
N THR A 313 -5.88 8.89 12.82
CA THR A 313 -7.34 9.04 12.85
C THR A 313 -7.73 10.09 13.89
N ASP A 314 -8.99 10.51 13.91
CA ASP A 314 -9.46 11.45 14.93
C ASP A 314 -9.38 10.88 16.35
N ALA A 315 -9.47 9.55 16.51
CA ALA A 315 -9.42 8.88 17.81
C ALA A 315 -8.00 8.72 18.38
N ASN A 316 -6.95 8.80 17.57
CA ASN A 316 -5.57 8.46 17.99
C ASN A 316 -4.51 9.51 17.65
N ARG A 317 -4.94 10.67 17.13
CA ARG A 317 -4.03 11.73 16.69
C ARG A 317 -3.20 12.36 17.80
N GLU A 318 -3.69 12.30 19.03
CA GLU A 318 -3.06 12.92 20.19
C GLU A 318 -2.08 11.98 20.89
N LEU A 319 -2.04 10.69 20.53
CA LEU A 319 -1.07 9.74 21.06
C LEU A 319 0.37 10.19 20.81
N SER A 320 0.63 10.89 19.70
CA SER A 320 1.96 11.44 19.40
C SER A 320 2.36 12.64 20.27
N ASN A 321 1.55 13.03 21.24
CA ASN A 321 1.94 14.01 22.26
C ASN A 321 2.72 13.35 23.40
N CYS A 322 2.70 12.02 23.51
CA CYS A 322 3.51 11.25 24.43
C CYS A 322 4.78 10.75 23.71
N THR A 323 5.87 10.69 24.46
CA THR A 323 7.10 9.99 24.08
C THR A 323 7.13 8.65 24.82
N SER A 324 7.63 7.59 24.17
CA SER A 324 7.71 6.27 24.80
C SER A 324 8.67 6.27 25.98
N GLY A 325 8.23 5.69 27.10
CA GLY A 325 9.09 5.48 28.26
C GLY A 325 9.42 6.75 29.05
N ASP A 326 8.71 7.86 28.82
CA ASP A 326 9.05 9.15 29.43
C ASP A 326 8.93 9.13 30.97
N ALA A 327 9.84 9.87 31.62
CA ALA A 327 9.94 9.91 33.08
C ALA A 327 8.80 10.71 33.73
N GLU A 328 8.12 11.57 32.96
CA GLU A 328 7.00 12.38 33.41
C GLU A 328 5.70 11.97 32.70
N LEU A 329 4.57 12.11 33.40
CA LEU A 329 3.25 11.90 32.80
C LEU A 329 2.92 13.04 31.82
N ALA A 330 2.35 12.69 30.68
CA ALA A 330 1.90 13.63 29.65
C ALA A 330 0.37 13.59 29.48
N GLU A 331 -0.19 14.38 28.56
CA GLU A 331 -1.61 14.31 28.16
C GLU A 331 -1.70 14.02 26.65
N CYS A 332 -2.10 12.80 26.33
CA CYS A 332 -1.97 12.23 24.97
C CYS A 332 -3.33 11.91 24.35
N GLY A 333 -4.33 12.66 24.80
CA GLY A 333 -5.72 12.57 24.35
C GLY A 333 -6.49 11.42 24.97
N THR A 334 -7.78 11.38 24.65
CA THR A 334 -8.66 10.30 25.09
C THR A 334 -8.20 8.96 24.52
N ALA A 335 -8.19 7.92 25.35
CA ALA A 335 -7.84 6.56 24.92
C ALA A 335 -8.69 6.12 23.72
N PRO A 336 -8.07 5.64 22.62
CA PRO A 336 -8.81 5.05 21.50
C PRO A 336 -9.67 3.87 21.99
N PRO A 337 -10.86 3.63 21.40
CA PRO A 337 -11.69 2.51 21.81
C PRO A 337 -11.06 1.16 21.44
N LEU A 338 -11.33 0.13 22.24
CA LEU A 338 -10.99 -1.26 21.94
C LEU A 338 -11.98 -1.78 20.88
N THR A 339 -11.53 -1.87 19.63
CA THR A 339 -12.38 -2.21 18.48
C THR A 339 -11.95 -3.50 17.81
N GLY A 340 -12.90 -4.21 17.20
CA GLY A 340 -12.62 -5.44 16.47
C GLY A 340 -12.20 -6.62 17.35
N ILE A 341 -12.42 -6.55 18.66
CA ILE A 341 -12.14 -7.64 19.60
C ILE A 341 -13.05 -8.83 19.26
N THR A 342 -12.42 -9.98 19.02
CA THR A 342 -13.13 -11.18 18.58
C THR A 342 -13.73 -11.98 19.73
N THR A 343 -13.02 -12.04 20.86
CA THR A 343 -13.41 -12.75 22.08
C THR A 343 -12.81 -12.01 23.27
N TRP A 344 -13.55 -12.00 24.37
CA TRP A 344 -13.06 -11.56 25.68
C TRP A 344 -12.86 -12.78 26.58
N LEU A 345 -11.73 -12.84 27.26
CA LEU A 345 -11.39 -13.87 28.25
C LEU A 345 -11.19 -13.20 29.61
N ASN A 346 -11.34 -13.97 30.68
CA ASN A 346 -11.25 -13.49 32.06
C ASN A 346 -12.21 -12.34 32.41
N THR A 347 -13.33 -12.22 31.68
CA THR A 347 -14.42 -11.30 32.01
C THR A 347 -15.67 -12.07 32.42
N PRO A 348 -16.56 -11.47 33.26
CA PRO A 348 -17.82 -12.10 33.61
C PRO A 348 -18.63 -12.50 32.37
N ASP A 349 -18.94 -13.78 32.24
CA ASP A 349 -19.65 -14.38 31.10
C ASP A 349 -19.04 -14.09 29.71
N GLY A 350 -17.76 -13.73 29.63
CA GLY A 350 -17.11 -13.33 28.38
C GLY A 350 -17.63 -12.00 27.82
N ALA A 351 -18.18 -11.15 28.69
CA ALA A 351 -18.72 -9.84 28.30
C ALA A 351 -17.59 -8.90 27.80
N PRO A 352 -17.86 -8.06 26.78
CA PRO A 352 -16.95 -7.01 26.37
C PRO A 352 -16.73 -5.97 27.46
N VAL A 353 -15.51 -5.44 27.54
CA VAL A 353 -15.17 -4.30 28.40
C VAL A 353 -15.02 -3.06 27.53
N GLU A 354 -15.81 -2.03 27.82
CA GLU A 354 -15.72 -0.72 27.16
C GLU A 354 -14.94 0.25 28.06
N LEU A 355 -13.95 0.96 27.52
CA LEU A 355 -13.14 1.93 28.29
C LEU A 355 -13.98 3.07 28.89
N ALA A 356 -15.16 3.34 28.34
CA ALA A 356 -16.09 4.33 28.87
C ALA A 356 -16.70 3.88 30.22
N ASP A 357 -16.86 2.57 30.44
CA ASP A 357 -17.41 2.01 31.68
C ASP A 357 -16.36 1.98 32.81
N LEU A 358 -15.07 2.11 32.46
CA LEU A 358 -13.94 2.15 33.40
C LEU A 358 -13.58 3.57 33.86
N ARG A 359 -14.39 4.58 33.52
CA ARG A 359 -14.17 5.95 34.00
C ARG A 359 -14.21 5.99 35.53
N GLY A 360 -13.23 6.68 36.13
CA GLY A 360 -12.98 6.66 37.57
C GLY A 360 -11.90 5.67 38.00
N GLN A 361 -11.46 4.76 37.13
CA GLN A 361 -10.36 3.83 37.37
C GLN A 361 -9.14 4.22 36.53
N VAL A 362 -7.95 3.89 37.03
CA VAL A 362 -6.74 3.92 36.22
C VAL A 362 -6.72 2.64 35.39
N VAL A 363 -6.45 2.73 34.09
CA VAL A 363 -6.46 1.56 33.19
C VAL A 363 -5.09 1.39 32.54
N LEU A 364 -4.51 0.19 32.66
CA LEU A 364 -3.34 -0.23 31.90
C LEU A 364 -3.78 -1.12 30.75
N VAL A 365 -3.51 -0.69 29.51
CA VAL A 365 -3.68 -1.52 28.32
C VAL A 365 -2.32 -2.12 27.96
N ASP A 366 -2.19 -3.43 28.08
CA ASP A 366 -0.97 -4.19 27.79
C ASP A 366 -1.13 -5.02 26.50
N PHE A 367 -0.34 -4.73 25.48
CA PHE A 367 -0.30 -5.48 24.23
C PHE A 367 0.72 -6.60 24.32
N TRP A 368 0.24 -7.83 24.21
CA TRP A 368 1.07 -9.03 24.36
C TRP A 368 0.69 -10.12 23.35
N THR A 369 1.54 -11.12 23.25
CA THR A 369 1.24 -12.40 22.61
C THR A 369 1.95 -13.53 23.37
N TYR A 370 1.32 -14.69 23.50
CA TYR A 370 1.77 -15.68 24.48
C TYR A 370 3.12 -16.35 24.11
N SER A 371 3.49 -16.41 22.83
CA SER A 371 4.76 -17.04 22.41
C SER A 371 5.94 -16.06 22.38
N CYS A 372 5.73 -14.78 22.68
CA CYS A 372 6.78 -13.76 22.71
C CYS A 372 7.56 -13.80 24.03
N ILE A 373 8.86 -14.08 23.99
CA ILE A 373 9.70 -14.14 25.20
C ILE A 373 9.72 -12.81 25.98
N ASN A 374 9.74 -11.68 25.28
CA ASN A 374 9.74 -10.37 25.91
C ASN A 374 8.43 -10.14 26.70
N CYS A 375 7.29 -10.58 26.15
CA CYS A 375 6.02 -10.56 26.86
C CYS A 375 6.04 -11.51 28.07
N GLN A 376 6.59 -12.72 27.92
CA GLN A 376 6.66 -13.68 29.04
C GLN A 376 7.50 -13.15 30.21
N ARG A 377 8.54 -12.35 29.96
CA ARG A 377 9.35 -11.69 31.01
C ARG A 377 8.66 -10.46 31.60
N ALA A 378 7.87 -9.72 30.82
CA ALA A 378 7.15 -8.54 31.28
C ALA A 378 5.87 -8.87 32.09
N LEU A 379 5.12 -9.89 31.70
CA LEU A 379 3.84 -10.26 32.31
C LEU A 379 3.89 -10.50 33.83
N PRO A 380 4.95 -11.09 34.44
CA PRO A 380 5.08 -11.16 35.89
C PRO A 380 4.99 -9.80 36.60
N HIS A 381 5.48 -8.72 35.99
CA HIS A 381 5.36 -7.37 36.53
C HIS A 381 3.90 -6.86 36.42
N VAL A 382 3.28 -7.05 35.26
CA VAL A 382 1.88 -6.67 35.01
C VAL A 382 0.92 -7.40 35.96
N ASN A 383 1.10 -8.71 36.14
CA ASN A 383 0.33 -9.54 37.06
C ASN A 383 0.50 -9.05 38.51
N ALA A 384 1.73 -8.74 38.93
CA ALA A 384 2.00 -8.21 40.27
C ALA A 384 1.34 -6.84 40.50
N TRP A 385 1.32 -5.96 39.50
CA TRP A 385 0.62 -4.68 39.58
C TRP A 385 -0.89 -4.86 39.66
N TYR A 386 -1.47 -5.76 38.85
CA TYR A 386 -2.90 -6.05 38.90
C TYR A 386 -3.31 -6.55 40.30
N ASP A 387 -2.58 -7.52 40.84
CA ASP A 387 -2.84 -8.06 42.18
C ASP A 387 -2.67 -7.01 43.29
N ALA A 388 -1.65 -6.15 43.19
CA ALA A 388 -1.35 -5.14 44.19
C ALA A 388 -2.35 -3.96 44.19
N TYR A 389 -2.87 -3.59 43.01
CA TYR A 389 -3.54 -2.29 42.83
C TYR A 389 -4.99 -2.39 42.36
N ARG A 390 -5.52 -3.57 42.01
CA ARG A 390 -6.92 -3.68 41.56
C ARG A 390 -7.95 -3.14 42.57
N ASP A 391 -7.75 -3.43 43.86
CA ASP A 391 -8.63 -2.96 44.93
C ASP A 391 -8.44 -1.46 45.23
N ALA A 392 -7.36 -0.86 44.74
CA ALA A 392 -7.06 0.57 44.84
C ALA A 392 -7.55 1.38 43.63
N GLY A 393 -8.12 0.73 42.60
CA GLY A 393 -8.69 1.40 41.42
C GLY A 393 -7.90 1.21 40.12
N LEU A 394 -6.94 0.27 40.05
CA LEU A 394 -6.31 -0.14 38.80
C LEU A 394 -7.14 -1.21 38.08
N GLU A 395 -7.34 -1.06 36.78
CA GLU A 395 -7.81 -2.12 35.89
C GLU A 395 -6.72 -2.42 34.86
N VAL A 396 -6.51 -3.69 34.53
CA VAL A 396 -5.56 -4.11 33.49
C VAL A 396 -6.32 -4.83 32.38
N ILE A 397 -6.10 -4.43 31.14
CA ILE A 397 -6.64 -5.12 29.96
C ILE A 397 -5.47 -5.59 29.11
N GLY A 398 -5.28 -6.91 29.06
CA GLY A 398 -4.31 -7.54 28.17
C GLY A 398 -4.89 -7.66 26.75
N VAL A 399 -4.46 -6.81 25.83
CA VAL A 399 -4.82 -6.92 24.41
C VAL A 399 -3.91 -7.94 23.72
N HIS A 400 -4.38 -9.18 23.67
CA HIS A 400 -3.69 -10.24 22.97
C HIS A 400 -3.79 -10.03 21.45
N THR A 401 -2.71 -9.54 20.84
CA THR A 401 -2.60 -9.34 19.40
C THR A 401 -1.66 -10.40 18.83
N PRO A 402 -2.13 -11.33 18.00
CA PRO A 402 -1.33 -12.48 17.57
C PRO A 402 -0.20 -12.04 16.64
N GLU A 403 0.97 -12.62 16.79
CA GLU A 403 2.07 -12.52 15.84
C GLU A 403 1.97 -13.61 14.74
N PHE A 404 1.56 -14.81 15.13
CA PHE A 404 1.43 -15.98 14.28
C PHE A 404 -0.03 -16.44 14.14
N ALA A 405 -0.33 -17.21 13.09
CA ALA A 405 -1.70 -17.69 12.86
C ALA A 405 -2.21 -18.59 13.99
N PHE A 406 -1.34 -19.41 14.60
CA PHE A 406 -1.73 -20.30 15.69
C PHE A 406 -2.14 -19.53 16.95
N GLU A 407 -1.71 -18.28 17.12
CA GLU A 407 -2.07 -17.43 18.27
C GLU A 407 -3.47 -16.81 18.11
N ARG A 408 -4.11 -16.96 16.94
CA ARG A 408 -5.51 -16.58 16.74
C ARG A 408 -6.49 -17.58 17.35
N GLU A 409 -6.03 -18.79 17.65
CA GLU A 409 -6.88 -19.83 18.20
C GLU A 409 -7.12 -19.57 19.69
N THR A 410 -8.35 -19.24 20.07
CA THR A 410 -8.70 -18.88 21.45
C THR A 410 -8.25 -19.93 22.48
N ARG A 411 -8.32 -21.22 22.15
CA ARG A 411 -7.85 -22.30 23.04
C ARG A 411 -6.36 -22.23 23.36
N ASN A 412 -5.55 -21.73 22.42
CA ASN A 412 -4.11 -21.58 22.60
C ASN A 412 -3.82 -20.37 23.48
N VAL A 413 -4.55 -19.26 23.27
CA VAL A 413 -4.48 -18.06 24.11
C VAL A 413 -4.86 -18.38 25.55
N VAL A 414 -5.94 -19.14 25.77
CA VAL A 414 -6.35 -19.57 27.11
C VAL A 414 -5.25 -20.38 27.80
N ALA A 415 -4.69 -21.39 27.12
CA ALA A 415 -3.61 -22.20 27.68
C ALA A 415 -2.36 -21.36 28.01
N GLY A 416 -1.95 -20.47 27.09
CA GLY A 416 -0.82 -19.57 27.34
C GLY A 416 -1.07 -18.58 28.47
N ALA A 417 -2.28 -18.03 28.58
CA ALA A 417 -2.68 -17.16 29.68
C ALA A 417 -2.63 -17.88 31.02
N GLU A 418 -3.13 -19.11 31.09
CA GLU A 418 -3.07 -19.96 32.30
C GLU A 418 -1.62 -20.25 32.71
N ASP A 419 -0.77 -20.63 31.75
CA ASP A 419 0.65 -20.93 32.01
C ASP A 419 1.43 -19.68 32.50
N LEU A 420 1.04 -18.50 32.04
CA LEU A 420 1.66 -17.21 32.38
C LEU A 420 0.99 -16.52 33.59
N GLY A 421 -0.05 -17.12 34.19
CA GLY A 421 -0.74 -16.57 35.36
C GLY A 421 -1.53 -15.29 35.08
N VAL A 422 -2.03 -15.12 33.85
CA VAL A 422 -2.78 -13.93 33.43
C VAL A 422 -4.25 -14.08 33.87
N ASP A 423 -4.60 -13.42 34.97
CA ASP A 423 -5.95 -13.44 35.56
C ASP A 423 -6.78 -12.18 35.22
N HIS A 424 -6.14 -11.11 34.75
CA HIS A 424 -6.84 -9.89 34.33
C HIS A 424 -7.58 -10.08 32.99
N PRO A 425 -8.57 -9.23 32.65
CA PRO A 425 -9.27 -9.28 31.37
C PRO A 425 -8.33 -9.36 30.15
N ILE A 426 -8.70 -10.18 29.17
CA ILE A 426 -7.97 -10.33 27.91
C ILE A 426 -8.89 -10.01 26.74
N ALA A 427 -8.45 -9.09 25.88
CA ALA A 427 -9.11 -8.72 24.64
C ALA A 427 -8.39 -9.36 23.45
N GLN A 428 -8.99 -10.36 22.80
CA GLN A 428 -8.35 -11.06 21.68
C GLN A 428 -8.51 -10.30 20.35
N ASP A 429 -7.46 -9.56 19.95
CA ASP A 429 -7.42 -8.70 18.76
C ASP A 429 -6.89 -9.41 17.50
N ASN A 430 -7.58 -10.46 17.07
CA ASN A 430 -7.17 -11.30 15.94
C ASN A 430 -7.10 -10.56 14.58
N ALA A 431 -7.70 -9.38 14.48
CA ALA A 431 -7.74 -8.56 13.27
C ALA A 431 -6.81 -7.34 13.34
N TYR A 432 -6.01 -7.18 14.40
CA TYR A 432 -5.16 -6.01 14.65
C TYR A 432 -5.92 -4.68 14.65
N SER A 433 -7.23 -4.70 14.93
CA SER A 433 -8.08 -3.52 14.87
C SER A 433 -7.75 -2.57 16.02
N THR A 434 -7.60 -3.11 17.23
CA THR A 434 -7.21 -2.34 18.42
C THR A 434 -5.73 -1.96 18.34
N TRP A 435 -4.84 -2.89 17.96
CA TRP A 435 -3.43 -2.62 17.68
C TRP A 435 -3.25 -1.44 16.72
N THR A 436 -3.99 -1.43 15.61
CA THR A 436 -3.94 -0.34 14.62
C THR A 436 -4.55 0.94 15.17
N GLY A 437 -5.66 0.84 15.92
CA GLY A 437 -6.32 1.98 16.57
C GLY A 437 -5.40 2.70 17.55
N TYR A 438 -4.64 1.95 18.34
CA TYR A 438 -3.64 2.44 19.27
C TYR A 438 -2.31 2.83 18.62
N ARG A 439 -2.18 2.63 17.31
CA ARG A 439 -0.95 2.90 16.56
C ARG A 439 0.25 2.14 17.16
N ASN A 440 0.04 0.93 17.66
CA ASN A 440 1.12 0.12 18.20
C ASN A 440 2.02 -0.46 17.09
N ARG A 441 3.26 -0.84 17.44
CA ARG A 441 4.24 -1.50 16.58
C ARG A 441 5.01 -2.64 17.25
N TYR A 442 4.95 -2.78 18.57
CA TYR A 442 5.85 -3.64 19.32
C TYR A 442 5.11 -4.56 20.29
N TRP A 443 5.78 -5.66 20.62
CA TRP A 443 5.43 -6.56 21.71
C TRP A 443 6.61 -6.62 22.69
N PRO A 444 6.40 -6.42 24.01
CA PRO A 444 5.19 -5.87 24.62
C PRO A 444 5.03 -4.36 24.33
N ALA A 445 3.86 -3.82 24.61
CA ALA A 445 3.61 -2.38 24.62
C ALA A 445 2.50 -2.01 25.60
N GLU A 446 2.71 -0.95 26.35
CA GLU A 446 1.80 -0.52 27.42
C GLU A 446 1.28 0.90 27.17
N TYR A 447 0.00 1.12 27.47
CA TYR A 447 -0.64 2.43 27.45
C TYR A 447 -1.38 2.64 28.77
N LEU A 448 -0.95 3.63 29.53
CA LEU A 448 -1.52 3.95 30.83
C LEU A 448 -2.52 5.10 30.70
N ILE A 449 -3.71 4.88 31.23
CA ILE A 449 -4.88 5.74 31.08
C ILE A 449 -5.34 6.17 32.48
N ASP A 450 -5.60 7.46 32.67
CA ASP A 450 -6.12 7.98 33.93
C ASP A 450 -7.63 7.77 34.12
N ALA A 451 -8.14 8.19 35.28
CA ALA A 451 -9.55 8.09 35.66
C ALA A 451 -10.51 8.85 34.72
N ASP A 452 -10.04 9.90 34.05
CA ASP A 452 -10.81 10.65 33.05
C ASP A 452 -10.77 9.97 31.66
N GLY A 453 -9.97 8.92 31.53
CA GLY A 453 -9.76 8.12 30.35
C GLY A 453 -8.87 8.77 29.29
N THR A 454 -7.95 9.60 29.75
CA THR A 454 -6.89 10.22 28.95
C THR A 454 -5.66 9.34 29.02
N VAL A 455 -4.99 9.11 27.89
CA VAL A 455 -3.68 8.42 27.88
C VAL A 455 -2.65 9.37 28.47
N ARG A 456 -1.94 8.91 29.49
CA ARG A 456 -0.96 9.71 30.24
C ARG A 456 0.47 9.24 30.07
N TYR A 457 0.66 7.99 29.67
CA TYR A 457 1.96 7.39 29.46
C TYR A 457 1.83 6.24 28.45
N LEU A 458 2.88 6.05 27.64
CA LEU A 458 3.01 4.90 26.76
C LEU A 458 4.45 4.38 26.82
N LYS A 459 4.61 3.06 26.69
CA LYS A 459 5.90 2.39 26.73
C LYS A 459 5.93 1.30 25.67
N PHE A 460 6.93 1.32 24.82
CA PHE A 460 7.19 0.28 23.84
C PHE A 460 8.39 -0.57 24.23
N GLY A 461 8.23 -1.89 24.12
CA GLY A 461 9.27 -2.84 24.46
C GLY A 461 9.28 -3.25 25.93
N GLU A 462 10.20 -4.15 26.24
CA GLU A 462 10.43 -4.72 27.56
C GLU A 462 11.25 -3.77 28.45
N GLY A 463 10.97 -3.75 29.76
CA GLY A 463 11.73 -2.99 30.75
C GLY A 463 10.99 -1.81 31.36
N ASP A 464 11.75 -0.93 32.03
CA ASP A 464 11.31 0.29 32.72
C ASP A 464 10.10 0.09 33.66
N TYR A 465 10.07 -1.07 34.32
CA TYR A 465 8.98 -1.49 35.20
C TYR A 465 8.80 -0.53 36.39
N ALA A 466 9.91 -0.08 37.00
CA ALA A 466 9.87 0.82 38.14
C ALA A 466 9.23 2.19 37.79
N THR A 467 9.53 2.72 36.61
CA THR A 467 8.95 3.97 36.10
C THR A 467 7.46 3.79 35.83
N THR A 468 7.08 2.71 35.14
CA THR A 468 5.68 2.39 34.85
C THR A 468 4.88 2.23 36.15
N GLU A 469 5.41 1.50 37.12
CA GLU A 469 4.74 1.31 38.41
C GLU A 469 4.60 2.62 39.17
N GLN A 470 5.61 3.49 39.13
CA GLN A 470 5.52 4.81 39.75
C GLN A 470 4.37 5.61 39.13
N HIS A 471 4.26 5.62 37.80
CA HIS A 471 3.18 6.30 37.07
C HIS A 471 1.80 5.74 37.42
N ILE A 472 1.66 4.41 37.53
CA ILE A 472 0.43 3.77 38.03
C ILE A 472 0.06 4.32 39.40
N ARG A 473 1.02 4.33 40.34
CA ARG A 473 0.80 4.79 41.71
C ARG A 473 0.45 6.28 41.79
N ASP A 474 1.04 7.10 40.93
CA ASP A 474 0.77 8.53 40.87
C ASP A 474 -0.64 8.80 40.33
N LEU A 475 -1.05 8.11 39.26
CA LEU A 475 -2.42 8.22 38.73
C LEU A 475 -3.48 7.68 39.70
N LEU A 476 -3.18 6.64 40.48
CA LEU A 476 -4.10 6.14 41.51
C LEU A 476 -4.32 7.19 42.62
N ARG A 477 -3.28 7.91 43.02
CA ARG A 477 -3.41 9.03 43.99
C ARG A 477 -4.07 10.26 43.38
N GLU A 478 -3.91 10.49 42.08
CA GLU A 478 -4.62 11.53 41.34
C GLU A 478 -6.13 11.23 41.30
N ALA A 479 -6.50 9.96 41.09
CA ALA A 479 -7.89 9.50 41.07
C ALA A 479 -8.56 9.50 42.45
N ASP A 480 -7.85 9.04 43.50
CA ASP A 480 -8.30 9.08 44.89
C ASP A 480 -7.17 9.56 45.82
N PRO A 481 -7.18 10.84 46.23
CA PRO A 481 -6.15 11.41 47.12
C PRO A 481 -6.05 10.75 48.51
N ASP A 482 -7.09 10.03 48.95
CA ASP A 482 -7.13 9.35 50.24
C ASP A 482 -6.73 7.85 50.13
N VAL A 483 -6.41 7.37 48.93
CA VAL A 483 -6.04 5.97 48.68
C VAL A 483 -4.77 5.57 49.44
N THR A 484 -4.82 4.41 50.10
CA THR A 484 -3.65 3.83 50.76
C THR A 484 -3.09 2.71 49.90
N LEU A 485 -1.98 2.99 49.21
CA LEU A 485 -1.31 2.01 48.35
C LEU A 485 -0.35 1.12 49.17
N PRO A 486 -0.18 -0.16 48.81
CA PRO A 486 0.87 -1.00 49.35
C PRO A 486 2.27 -0.45 48.98
N ALA A 487 3.32 -1.09 49.51
CA ALA A 487 4.67 -0.87 48.99
C ALA A 487 4.74 -1.23 47.49
N PRO A 488 5.67 -0.63 46.72
CA PRO A 488 5.91 -1.07 45.35
C PRO A 488 6.19 -2.56 45.27
N THR A 489 5.83 -3.18 44.15
CA THR A 489 6.06 -4.59 43.87
C THR A 489 7.56 -4.89 43.83
N ASP A 490 7.93 -6.10 44.25
CA ASP A 490 9.33 -6.56 44.33
C ASP A 490 9.56 -7.71 43.33
N THR A 491 9.08 -7.52 42.10
CA THR A 491 9.30 -8.46 41.00
C THR A 491 10.70 -8.23 40.42
N GLU A 492 11.48 -9.29 40.31
CA GLU A 492 12.84 -9.24 39.76
C GLU A 492 12.81 -8.80 38.28
N ASP A 493 13.58 -7.76 37.94
CA ASP A 493 13.76 -7.31 36.56
C ASP A 493 14.79 -8.19 35.86
N THR A 494 14.31 -9.08 34.99
CA THR A 494 15.13 -9.98 34.17
C THR A 494 15.37 -9.45 32.75
N THR A 495 15.17 -8.16 32.50
CA THR A 495 15.34 -7.57 31.15
C THR A 495 16.80 -7.71 30.68
N PRO A 496 17.05 -8.28 29.49
CA PRO A 496 18.40 -8.40 28.95
C PRO A 496 19.08 -7.03 28.83
N GLN A 497 20.30 -6.91 29.38
CA GLN A 497 21.05 -5.63 29.42
C GLN A 497 22.05 -5.48 28.28
N ALA A 498 22.30 -6.56 27.52
CA ALA A 498 23.26 -6.59 26.42
C ALA A 498 22.53 -6.68 25.08
N ASP A 499 23.12 -6.10 24.03
CA ASP A 499 22.61 -6.24 22.68
C ASP A 499 22.59 -7.71 22.27
N THR A 500 21.41 -8.20 21.90
CA THR A 500 21.21 -9.56 21.41
C THR A 500 21.06 -9.57 19.88
N THR A 501 21.15 -10.75 19.28
CA THR A 501 20.70 -10.99 17.91
C THR A 501 19.25 -10.50 17.77
N PRO A 502 18.89 -9.76 16.70
CA PRO A 502 17.50 -9.42 16.46
C PRO A 502 16.66 -10.68 16.21
N GLU A 503 15.37 -10.63 16.53
CA GLU A 503 14.47 -11.77 16.32
C GLU A 503 14.61 -12.36 14.91
N THR A 504 14.84 -13.67 14.84
CA THR A 504 15.18 -14.35 13.59
C THR A 504 13.97 -15.12 13.05
N TYR A 505 13.23 -14.49 12.15
CA TYR A 505 12.05 -15.07 11.52
C TYR A 505 12.38 -16.04 10.39
N LEU A 506 11.67 -17.18 10.36
CA LEU A 506 11.72 -18.12 9.24
C LEU A 506 10.58 -17.89 8.22
N ALA A 507 9.62 -17.02 8.52
CA ALA A 507 8.56 -16.67 7.59
C ALA A 507 9.10 -15.86 6.39
N LEU A 508 8.70 -16.22 5.17
CA LEU A 508 9.18 -15.60 3.91
C LEU A 508 9.04 -14.09 3.82
N ASN A 509 8.02 -13.52 4.45
CA ASN A 509 7.74 -12.08 4.40
C ASN A 509 8.43 -11.29 5.52
N LYS A 510 9.02 -11.96 6.51
CA LYS A 510 9.71 -11.35 7.65
C LYS A 510 11.22 -11.66 7.66
N VAL A 511 11.67 -12.68 6.93
CA VAL A 511 13.07 -13.09 6.86
C VAL A 511 13.96 -11.94 6.36
N PHE A 512 15.06 -11.68 7.08
CA PHE A 512 16.06 -10.67 6.69
C PHE A 512 17.50 -11.16 6.84
N ASN A 513 17.75 -12.19 7.66
CA ASN A 513 19.08 -12.68 8.02
C ASN A 513 19.32 -14.15 7.65
N TYR A 514 18.75 -14.62 6.54
CA TYR A 514 19.08 -15.92 5.97
C TYR A 514 20.42 -15.86 5.20
N ALA A 515 21.36 -16.75 5.51
CA ALA A 515 22.72 -16.76 4.95
C ALA A 515 23.06 -18.01 4.11
N GLY A 516 22.07 -18.85 3.79
CA GLY A 516 22.34 -20.05 2.99
C GLY A 516 22.50 -19.78 1.49
N PRO A 517 23.24 -20.65 0.77
CA PRO A 517 23.47 -20.54 -0.68
C PRO A 517 22.24 -20.85 -1.54
N THR A 518 21.22 -21.51 -0.98
CA THR A 518 20.00 -21.87 -1.70
C THR A 518 18.99 -20.73 -1.60
N ASP A 519 18.31 -20.40 -2.69
CA ASP A 519 17.29 -19.35 -2.69
C ASP A 519 16.16 -19.63 -1.66
N TYR A 520 15.90 -18.66 -0.78
CA TYR A 520 14.89 -18.74 0.26
C TYR A 520 13.52 -18.35 -0.29
N GLY A 521 12.72 -19.34 -0.65
CA GLY A 521 11.42 -19.14 -1.30
C GLY A 521 10.39 -20.18 -0.87
N SER A 522 9.14 -19.99 -1.30
CA SER A 522 8.03 -20.83 -0.85
C SER A 522 8.03 -22.26 -1.37
N GLY A 523 7.51 -23.17 -0.55
CA GLY A 523 7.29 -24.57 -0.88
C GLY A 523 8.50 -25.46 -0.56
N GLU A 524 8.24 -26.78 -0.63
CA GLU A 524 9.24 -27.82 -0.40
C GLU A 524 10.46 -27.68 -1.32
N ARG A 525 11.65 -27.66 -0.71
CA ARG A 525 12.93 -27.73 -1.41
C ARG A 525 14.02 -28.31 -0.53
N ARG A 526 15.11 -28.74 -1.17
CA ARG A 526 16.35 -29.12 -0.48
C ARG A 526 17.23 -27.89 -0.35
N PHE A 527 17.61 -27.58 0.88
CA PHE A 527 18.58 -26.56 1.23
C PHE A 527 19.96 -27.17 1.44
N THR A 528 20.98 -26.33 1.52
CA THR A 528 22.36 -26.73 1.80
C THR A 528 22.97 -25.66 2.68
N ALA A 529 23.58 -26.04 3.80
CA ALA A 529 24.24 -25.09 4.68
C ALA A 529 25.47 -24.46 3.99
N PRO A 530 25.81 -23.19 4.29
CA PRO A 530 27.02 -22.57 3.81
C PRO A 530 28.26 -23.18 4.50
N THR A 531 29.43 -23.04 3.88
CA THR A 531 30.71 -23.44 4.49
C THR A 531 31.11 -22.54 5.65
N GLU A 532 30.79 -21.24 5.54
CA GLU A 532 31.02 -20.21 6.54
C GLU A 532 29.72 -19.42 6.72
N GLN A 533 29.32 -19.18 7.96
CA GLN A 533 28.07 -18.48 8.29
C GLN A 533 28.38 -17.18 9.06
N PRO A 534 27.90 -16.01 8.59
CA PRO A 534 28.03 -14.76 9.33
C PRO A 534 27.29 -14.79 10.68
N GLU A 535 27.73 -13.96 11.63
CA GLU A 535 27.01 -13.71 12.88
C GLU A 535 25.61 -13.15 12.65
N ASP A 536 24.71 -13.34 13.62
CA ASP A 536 23.32 -12.86 13.57
C ASP A 536 22.54 -13.37 12.35
N THR A 537 22.88 -14.56 11.83
CA THR A 537 22.21 -15.17 10.67
C THR A 537 21.83 -16.64 10.91
N PHE A 538 20.90 -17.15 10.10
CA PHE A 538 20.56 -18.57 10.07
C PHE A 538 20.72 -19.20 8.69
N SER A 539 20.85 -20.52 8.66
CA SER A 539 20.85 -21.32 7.43
C SER A 539 20.12 -22.66 7.63
N LEU A 540 19.75 -23.27 6.51
CA LEU A 540 19.02 -24.54 6.46
C LEU A 540 19.84 -25.57 5.66
N ASP A 541 19.77 -26.83 6.09
CA ASP A 541 20.28 -28.01 5.39
C ASP A 541 19.22 -29.13 5.41
N GLY A 542 19.22 -30.03 4.44
CA GLY A 542 18.16 -31.04 4.29
C GLY A 542 16.92 -30.52 3.56
N ARG A 543 15.76 -31.19 3.71
CA ARG A 543 14.51 -30.78 3.04
C ARG A 543 13.57 -30.04 3.98
N TRP A 544 13.13 -28.88 3.51
CA TRP A 544 12.23 -27.99 4.23
C TRP A 544 11.12 -27.50 3.32
N ASP A 545 9.93 -27.34 3.89
CA ASP A 545 8.82 -26.60 3.31
C ASP A 545 8.71 -25.24 4.00
N VAL A 546 8.94 -24.18 3.24
CA VAL A 546 8.98 -22.81 3.77
C VAL A 546 7.75 -22.05 3.29
N ASP A 547 7.09 -21.33 4.19
CA ASP A 547 5.89 -20.55 3.90
C ASP A 547 5.90 -19.17 4.57
N PHE A 548 4.73 -18.53 4.66
CA PHE A 548 4.56 -17.21 5.27
C PHE A 548 4.40 -17.26 6.80
N GLN A 549 4.58 -18.43 7.42
CA GLN A 549 4.54 -18.62 8.87
C GLN A 549 5.89 -19.09 9.41
N GLY A 550 6.58 -19.99 8.71
CA GLY A 550 7.88 -20.50 9.14
C GLY A 550 8.50 -21.50 8.17
N ALA A 551 9.39 -22.36 8.69
CA ALA A 551 9.99 -23.46 7.95
C ALA A 551 9.68 -24.79 8.64
N THR A 552 9.10 -25.73 7.88
CA THR A 552 8.71 -27.06 8.35
C THR A 552 9.67 -28.11 7.80
N ALA A 553 10.23 -28.95 8.68
CA ALA A 553 11.08 -30.05 8.27
C ALA A 553 10.28 -31.11 7.51
N VAL A 554 10.76 -31.53 6.33
CA VAL A 554 10.08 -32.52 5.48
C VAL A 554 10.70 -33.92 5.64
N SER A 555 11.94 -33.99 6.13
CA SER A 555 12.64 -35.25 6.40
C SER A 555 13.53 -35.11 7.64
N ASP A 556 13.85 -36.25 8.27
CA ASP A 556 14.61 -36.30 9.52
C ASP A 556 16.09 -35.90 9.38
N ASP A 557 16.57 -35.64 8.17
CA ASP A 557 17.87 -35.05 7.88
C ASP A 557 17.83 -33.50 7.83
N ALA A 558 16.72 -32.89 8.25
CA ALA A 558 16.56 -31.44 8.28
C ALA A 558 17.34 -30.82 9.45
N ILE A 559 18.27 -29.93 9.11
CA ILE A 559 19.12 -29.23 10.07
C ILE A 559 18.94 -27.72 9.88
N LEU A 560 18.82 -26.99 10.99
CA LEU A 560 18.85 -25.54 11.02
C LEU A 560 20.06 -25.08 11.83
N ARG A 561 20.84 -24.15 11.29
CA ARG A 561 21.97 -23.53 11.99
C ARG A 561 21.71 -22.07 12.24
N LEU A 562 21.85 -21.62 13.48
CA LEU A 562 21.74 -20.24 13.91
C LEU A 562 23.07 -19.78 14.49
N ALA A 563 23.70 -18.79 13.85
CA ALA A 563 24.82 -18.06 14.44
C ALA A 563 24.23 -16.86 15.20
N TYR A 564 24.44 -16.81 16.51
CA TYR A 564 23.75 -15.88 17.41
C TYR A 564 24.74 -15.18 18.34
N ARG A 565 24.25 -14.10 18.94
CA ARG A 565 24.85 -13.31 20.01
C ARG A 565 23.82 -13.08 21.11
N SER A 566 23.86 -13.87 22.18
CA SER A 566 22.94 -13.80 23.33
C SER A 566 23.36 -14.81 24.41
N THR A 567 22.83 -14.68 25.63
CA THR A 567 23.06 -15.65 26.71
C THR A 567 22.03 -16.78 26.68
N GLU A 568 20.82 -16.48 26.24
CA GLU A 568 19.71 -17.42 26.18
C GLU A 568 19.08 -17.43 24.79
N VAL A 569 18.91 -18.63 24.23
CA VAL A 569 18.28 -18.79 22.92
C VAL A 569 16.98 -19.54 23.12
N TYR A 570 15.93 -18.99 22.53
CA TYR A 570 14.60 -19.57 22.53
C TYR A 570 14.14 -19.76 21.08
N SER A 571 13.24 -20.71 20.87
CA SER A 571 12.61 -20.89 19.56
C SER A 571 11.14 -21.21 19.73
N VAL A 572 10.33 -20.59 18.87
CA VAL A 572 8.91 -20.95 18.77
C VAL A 572 8.80 -22.12 17.82
N LEU A 573 8.34 -23.25 18.36
CA LEU A 573 8.23 -24.53 17.66
C LEU A 573 6.78 -25.01 17.66
N GLY A 574 6.40 -25.74 16.61
CA GLY A 574 5.10 -26.41 16.52
C GLY A 574 5.20 -27.75 15.80
N GLY A 575 4.16 -28.58 15.94
CA GLY A 575 4.15 -29.95 15.43
C GLY A 575 4.37 -30.98 16.54
N GLU A 576 4.81 -32.18 16.17
CA GLU A 576 5.06 -33.28 17.10
C GLU A 576 6.40 -33.95 16.77
N GLY A 577 7.30 -34.05 17.75
CA GLY A 577 8.60 -34.70 17.60
C GLY A 577 9.64 -34.20 18.59
N THR A 578 10.79 -34.87 18.65
CA THR A 578 11.91 -34.45 19.51
C THR A 578 12.95 -33.72 18.67
N VAL A 579 13.15 -32.43 18.94
CA VAL A 579 14.19 -31.60 18.33
C VAL A 579 15.46 -31.74 19.16
N THR A 580 16.60 -31.99 18.52
CA THR A 580 17.90 -32.00 19.21
C THR A 580 18.65 -30.71 18.94
N ALA A 581 18.86 -29.91 19.97
CA ALA A 581 19.62 -28.66 19.92
C ALA A 581 21.06 -28.90 20.37
N ARG A 582 22.04 -28.50 19.56
CA ARG A 582 23.47 -28.55 19.89
C ARG A 582 24.09 -27.17 19.82
N VAL A 583 24.76 -26.77 20.89
CA VAL A 583 25.57 -25.54 20.92
C VAL A 583 26.99 -25.89 20.54
N LEU A 584 27.49 -25.27 19.47
CA LEU A 584 28.81 -25.50 18.91
C LEU A 584 29.78 -24.39 19.32
N ALA A 585 31.03 -24.77 19.56
CA ALA A 585 32.17 -23.86 19.66
C ALA A 585 32.69 -23.47 18.25
N ASP A 586 33.56 -22.46 18.18
CA ASP A 586 34.21 -22.02 16.92
C ASP A 586 35.02 -23.12 16.22
N ASP A 587 35.54 -24.09 16.98
CA ASP A 587 36.28 -25.25 16.45
C ASP A 587 35.37 -26.41 16.03
N GLY A 588 34.04 -26.23 16.11
CA GLY A 588 33.02 -27.22 15.78
C GLY A 588 32.74 -28.25 16.87
N THR A 589 33.34 -28.12 18.07
CA THR A 589 33.05 -29.03 19.18
C THR A 589 31.70 -28.72 19.82
N VAL A 590 30.95 -29.76 20.18
CA VAL A 590 29.65 -29.62 20.88
C VAL A 590 29.93 -29.26 22.34
N ARG A 591 29.49 -28.07 22.76
CA ARG A 591 29.60 -27.58 24.14
C ARG A 591 28.41 -28.00 25.00
N ALA A 592 27.22 -28.01 24.41
CA ALA A 592 25.99 -28.42 25.07
C ALA A 592 25.07 -29.10 24.06
N GLU A 593 24.28 -30.05 24.54
CA GLU A 593 23.23 -30.73 23.76
C GLU A 593 21.98 -30.82 24.63
N ARG A 594 20.81 -30.60 24.01
CA ARG A 594 19.51 -30.68 24.66
C ARG A 594 18.50 -31.30 23.71
N GLU A 595 17.68 -32.20 24.22
CA GLU A 595 16.49 -32.70 23.53
C GLU A 595 15.28 -31.87 23.96
N ILE A 596 14.45 -31.48 22.99
CA ILE A 596 13.27 -30.65 23.16
C ILE A 596 12.08 -31.44 22.60
N ASP A 597 11.21 -31.91 23.49
CA ASP A 597 9.99 -32.60 23.09
C ASP A 597 8.92 -31.57 22.66
N VAL A 598 8.75 -31.44 21.34
CA VAL A 598 7.74 -30.58 20.72
C VAL A 598 6.43 -31.35 20.64
N ALA A 599 5.39 -30.82 21.28
CA ALA A 599 4.06 -31.39 21.27
C ALA A 599 3.02 -30.33 21.71
N GLY A 600 1.76 -30.52 21.31
CA GLY A 600 0.67 -29.67 21.74
C GLY A 600 0.56 -28.37 20.93
N ASN A 601 0.22 -27.28 21.61
CA ASN A 601 0.08 -25.97 20.97
C ASN A 601 1.46 -25.40 20.63
N PRO A 602 1.67 -24.82 19.44
CA PRO A 602 2.92 -24.13 19.14
C PRO A 602 3.20 -23.05 20.20
N THR A 603 4.41 -23.05 20.73
CA THR A 603 4.82 -22.17 21.84
C THR A 603 6.33 -21.99 21.85
N LEU A 604 6.81 -21.16 22.77
CA LEU A 604 8.22 -20.89 23.02
C LEU A 604 8.87 -22.07 23.76
N TYR A 605 10.03 -22.52 23.26
CA TYR A 605 10.87 -23.52 23.90
C TYR A 605 12.27 -22.96 24.16
N ASP A 606 12.88 -23.33 25.28
CA ASP A 606 14.28 -23.02 25.51
C ASP A 606 15.17 -23.90 24.65
N VAL A 607 16.04 -23.27 23.89
CA VAL A 607 17.08 -23.92 23.09
C VAL A 607 18.40 -23.91 23.86
N LEU A 608 18.72 -22.80 24.50
CA LEU A 608 19.89 -22.61 25.36
C LEU A 608 19.52 -21.76 26.58
N ARG A 609 19.92 -22.20 27.79
CA ARG A 609 19.88 -21.40 29.02
C ARG A 609 21.25 -21.41 29.69
N GLY A 610 21.89 -20.25 29.76
CA GLY A 610 22.99 -19.93 30.70
C GLY A 610 24.30 -20.75 30.62
N ASP A 611 25.40 -20.15 31.09
CA ASP A 611 26.81 -20.57 31.07
C ASP A 611 27.47 -20.81 29.68
N GLY A 612 26.75 -20.52 28.58
CA GLY A 612 27.25 -20.54 27.21
C GLY A 612 28.03 -19.27 26.80
N ALA A 613 28.67 -19.30 25.63
CA ALA A 613 29.29 -18.09 25.08
C ALA A 613 28.22 -17.11 24.61
N THR A 614 28.47 -15.81 24.81
CA THR A 614 27.63 -14.70 24.33
C THR A 614 27.53 -14.65 22.82
N GLU A 615 28.40 -15.39 22.11
CA GLU A 615 28.41 -15.58 20.67
C GLU A 615 28.61 -17.08 20.41
N GLY A 616 27.87 -17.65 19.46
CA GLY A 616 27.99 -19.08 19.17
C GLY A 616 27.14 -19.53 18.01
N THR A 617 27.14 -20.84 17.76
CA THR A 617 26.25 -21.46 16.77
C THR A 617 25.39 -22.51 17.46
N VAL A 618 24.07 -22.41 17.30
CA VAL A 618 23.15 -23.51 17.58
C VAL A 618 22.88 -24.27 16.30
N GLU A 619 22.96 -25.60 16.36
CA GLU A 619 22.44 -26.51 15.35
C GLU A 619 21.21 -27.23 15.90
N LEU A 620 20.08 -27.13 15.22
CA LEU A 620 18.87 -27.91 15.49
C LEU A 620 18.74 -29.04 14.48
N GLU A 621 18.70 -30.27 14.96
CA GLU A 621 18.17 -31.41 14.21
C GLU A 621 16.65 -31.45 14.41
N VAL A 622 15.90 -31.24 13.33
CA VAL A 622 14.46 -31.06 13.38
C VAL A 622 13.78 -32.25 12.69
N PRO A 623 12.96 -33.05 13.40
CA PRO A 623 12.32 -34.21 12.82
C PRO A 623 11.21 -33.80 11.84
N ALA A 624 10.89 -34.68 10.90
CA ALA A 624 9.87 -34.41 9.90
C ALA A 624 8.51 -34.04 10.54
N GLY A 625 7.91 -32.95 10.07
CA GLY A 625 6.62 -32.45 10.56
C GLY A 625 6.72 -31.39 11.66
N VAL A 626 7.90 -31.12 12.22
CA VAL A 626 8.10 -29.99 13.13
C VAL A 626 8.35 -28.70 12.34
N THR A 627 7.66 -27.64 12.75
CA THR A 627 7.77 -26.27 12.21
C THR A 627 8.57 -25.40 13.17
N VAL A 628 9.56 -24.68 12.64
CA VAL A 628 10.29 -23.63 13.34
C VAL A 628 9.76 -22.28 12.83
N TYR A 629 9.28 -21.43 13.74
CA TYR A 629 8.67 -20.14 13.39
C TYR A 629 9.68 -18.99 13.49
N THR A 630 10.39 -18.91 14.62
CA THR A 630 11.33 -17.85 14.94
C THR A 630 12.36 -18.29 15.98
N PHE A 631 13.46 -17.54 16.09
CA PHE A 631 14.34 -17.55 17.26
C PHE A 631 14.30 -16.19 17.96
N THR A 632 14.20 -16.24 19.27
CA THR A 632 14.21 -15.07 20.16
C THR A 632 15.24 -15.26 21.26
N PHE A 633 15.58 -14.19 21.96
CA PHE A 633 16.83 -14.11 22.73
C PHE A 633 16.62 -13.52 24.14
N GLY A 634 17.57 -13.81 25.02
CA GLY A 634 17.63 -13.30 26.40
C GLY A 634 19.06 -13.03 26.87
#